data_AF-A0A800C5Z5-F1
#
_entry.id   AF-A0A800C5Z5-F1
#
_cell.length_a   1.000
_cell.length_b   1.000
_cell.length_c   1.000
_cell.angle_alpha   90.00
_cell.angle_beta   90.00
_cell.angle_gamma   90.00
#
_symmetry.space_group_name_H-M   'P 1'
#
loop_
_entity.id
_entity.type
_entity.pdbx_description
1 polymer ?
#
loop_
_entity_poly.entity_id
_entity_poly.type
_entity_poly.pdbx_seq_one_letter_code
_entity_poly.pdbx_strand_id
1 'polypeptide(L)'
;MVERKKRIGLVAHDERKQDLATWVKYNAEALSKHELYATGTTGKILSEEYSLNIHRLKSGPLGGDQQLGAMIANGELDILIFLWDP
;
A
#
# COMPACT_ATOMS: atom_id res chain seq x y z
N MET A 1 -15.37 19.91 -8.38
CA MET A 1 -14.30 19.82 -7.36
C MET A 1 -13.25 18.86 -7.89
N VAL A 2 -11.98 19.24 -7.92
CA VAL A 2 -10.90 18.31 -8.30
C VAL A 2 -10.74 17.32 -7.16
N GLU A 3 -10.91 16.03 -7.42
CA GLU A 3 -10.71 14.96 -6.45
C GLU A 3 -9.25 15.00 -5.99
N ARG A 4 -9.00 15.25 -4.69
CA ARG A 4 -7.62 15.33 -4.17
C ARG A 4 -6.97 13.94 -4.24
N LYS A 5 -5.88 13.83 -5.01
CA LYS A 5 -4.97 12.69 -5.01
C LYS A 5 -4.47 12.42 -3.58
N LYS A 6 -4.57 11.17 -3.11
CA LYS A 6 -4.10 10.72 -1.79
C LYS A 6 -2.83 9.91 -1.92
N ARG A 7 -2.02 9.85 -0.85
CA ARG A 7 -0.88 8.97 -0.65
C ARG A 7 -1.31 7.84 0.28
N ILE A 8 -1.37 6.62 -0.25
CA ILE A 8 -2.01 5.47 0.40
C ILE A 8 -0.96 4.39 0.64
N GLY A 9 -0.78 3.98 1.90
CA GLY A 9 0.04 2.84 2.29
C GLY A 9 -0.78 1.55 2.28
N LEU A 10 -0.25 0.50 1.67
CA LEU A 10 -0.84 -0.84 1.56
C LEU A 10 0.10 -1.85 2.21
N VAL A 11 -0.30 -2.42 3.34
CA VAL A 11 0.49 -3.37 4.13
C VAL A 11 -0.35 -4.59 4.47
N ALA A 12 0.27 -5.77 4.42
CA ALA A 12 -0.35 -7.01 4.85
C ALA A 12 0.68 -7.95 5.49
N HIS A 13 0.31 -8.61 6.58
CA HIS A 13 1.02 -9.81 7.05
C HIS A 13 0.90 -10.94 6.02
N ASP A 14 1.71 -11.99 6.15
CA ASP A 14 1.83 -13.04 5.12
C ASP A 14 0.50 -13.73 4.82
N GLU A 15 -0.31 -14.05 5.83
CA GLU A 15 -1.59 -14.75 5.61
C GLU A 15 -2.68 -13.83 5.02
N ARG A 16 -2.50 -12.50 5.09
CA ARG A 16 -3.44 -11.52 4.54
C ARG A 16 -3.07 -10.96 3.17
N LYS A 17 -1.95 -11.36 2.56
CA LYS A 17 -1.51 -10.77 1.28
C LYS A 17 -2.51 -11.01 0.15
N GLN A 18 -3.11 -12.21 0.14
CA GLN A 18 -4.11 -12.55 -0.87
C GLN A 18 -5.40 -11.73 -0.68
N ASP A 19 -5.84 -11.55 0.57
CA ASP A 19 -6.98 -10.68 0.90
C ASP A 19 -6.75 -9.25 0.42
N LEU A 20 -5.55 -8.70 0.68
CA LEU A 20 -5.18 -7.36 0.24
C LEU A 20 -5.16 -7.27 -1.29
N ALA A 21 -4.61 -8.28 -1.98
CA ALA A 21 -4.59 -8.32 -3.44
C ALA A 21 -6.01 -8.35 -4.04
N THR A 22 -6.90 -9.17 -3.47
CA THR A 22 -8.31 -9.22 -3.87
C THR A 22 -9.02 -7.89 -3.63
N TRP A 23 -8.77 -7.24 -2.49
CA TRP A 23 -9.33 -5.93 -2.19
C TRP A 23 -8.80 -4.84 -3.14
N VAL A 24 -7.50 -4.82 -3.42
CA VAL A 24 -6.88 -3.87 -4.36
C VAL A 24 -7.45 -4.06 -5.76
N LYS A 25 -7.61 -5.31 -6.22
CA LYS A 25 -8.22 -5.64 -7.50
C LYS A 25 -9.64 -5.07 -7.62
N TYR A 26 -10.46 -5.29 -6.60
CA TYR A 26 -11.83 -4.79 -6.58
C TYR A 26 -11.87 -3.26 -6.64
N ASN A 27 -10.90 -2.59 -6.01
CA ASN A 27 -10.83 -1.12 -5.93
C ASN A 27 -9.87 -0.49 -6.94
N ALA A 28 -9.37 -1.23 -7.94
CA ALA A 28 -8.25 -0.81 -8.78
C ALA A 28 -8.51 0.52 -9.50
N GLU A 29 -9.73 0.74 -10.00
CA GLU A 29 -10.12 1.99 -10.66
C GLU A 29 -9.99 3.20 -9.71
N ALA A 30 -10.49 3.08 -8.48
CA ALA A 30 -10.39 4.14 -7.48
C ALA A 30 -8.92 4.37 -7.06
N LEU A 31 -8.18 3.29 -6.79
CA LEU A 31 -6.79 3.34 -6.36
C LEU A 31 -5.85 3.91 -7.43
N SER A 32 -6.17 3.70 -8.72
CA SER A 32 -5.37 4.22 -9.84
C SER A 32 -5.28 5.75 -9.90
N LYS A 33 -6.19 6.45 -9.22
CA LYS A 33 -6.23 7.92 -9.12
C LYS A 33 -5.35 8.46 -7.98
N HIS A 34 -4.61 7.61 -7.28
CA HIS A 34 -3.87 7.92 -6.06
C HIS A 34 -2.40 7.48 -6.15
N GLU A 35 -1.58 7.92 -5.19
CA GLU A 35 -0.20 7.47 -5.04
C GLU A 35 -0.17 6.31 -4.05
N LEU A 36 0.38 5.19 -4.47
CA LEU A 36 0.35 3.95 -3.69
C LEU A 36 1.75 3.61 -3.19
N TYR A 37 1.85 3.23 -1.93
CA TYR A 37 3.07 2.79 -1.28
C TYR A 37 2.82 1.40 -0.69
N ALA A 38 3.78 0.48 -0.85
CA ALA A 38 3.63 -0.86 -0.28
C ALA A 38 4.99 -1.43 0.14
N THR A 39 5.01 -2.17 1.23
CA THR A 39 6.22 -2.83 1.74
C THR A 39 6.51 -4.13 0.98
N GLY A 40 7.80 -4.44 0.79
CA GLY A 40 8.31 -5.78 0.52
C GLY A 40 7.60 -6.55 -0.59
N THR A 41 7.07 -7.72 -0.23
CA THR A 41 6.38 -8.68 -1.10
C THR A 41 4.96 -8.25 -1.46
N THR A 42 4.25 -7.51 -0.59
CA THR A 42 2.94 -6.92 -0.91
C THR A 42 3.04 -6.04 -2.15
N GLY A 43 4.01 -5.11 -2.18
CA GLY A 43 4.21 -4.24 -3.33
C GLY A 43 4.59 -4.99 -4.61
N LYS A 44 5.29 -6.13 -4.49
CA LYS A 44 5.63 -6.98 -5.63
C LYS A 44 4.37 -7.59 -6.25
N ILE A 45 3.57 -8.28 -5.44
CA ILE A 45 2.32 -8.94 -5.88
C ILE A 45 1.39 -7.94 -6.57
N LEU A 46 1.18 -6.77 -5.95
CA LEU A 46 0.26 -5.77 -6.48
C LEU A 46 0.76 -5.10 -7.77
N SER A 47 2.08 -4.89 -7.90
CA SER A 47 2.66 -4.25 -9.10
C SER A 47 2.60 -5.13 -10.35
N GLU A 48 2.69 -6.46 -10.17
CA GLU A 48 2.71 -7.42 -11.28
C GLU A 48 1.30 -7.67 -11.86
N GLU A 49 0.25 -7.56 -11.03
CA GLU A 49 -1.10 -7.99 -11.40
C GLU A 49 -2.03 -6.89 -11.92
N TYR A 50 -1.82 -5.61 -11.55
CA TYR A 50 -2.87 -4.59 -11.71
C TYR A 50 -2.46 -3.30 -12.43
N SER A 51 -1.26 -3.23 -13.01
CA SER A 51 -0.73 -2.02 -13.68
C SER A 51 -0.84 -0.75 -12.80
N LEU A 52 -0.83 -0.93 -11.48
CA LEU A 52 -0.87 0.15 -10.51
C LEU A 52 0.56 0.67 -10.29
N ASN A 53 0.73 1.99 -10.31
CA ASN A 53 2.01 2.60 -10.00
C ASN A 53 2.22 2.61 -8.48
N ILE A 54 2.98 1.61 -7.99
CA ILE A 54 3.22 1.39 -6.56
C ILE A 54 4.68 1.67 -6.23
N HIS A 55 4.92 2.61 -5.33
CA HIS A 55 6.21 2.86 -4.72
C HIS A 55 6.53 1.76 -3.71
N ARG A 56 7.51 0.92 -4.04
CA ARG A 56 7.93 -0.18 -3.18
C ARG A 56 8.90 0.30 -2.11
N LEU A 57 8.54 0.04 -0.86
CA LEU A 57 9.39 0.23 0.31
C LEU A 57 10.10 -1.09 0.66
N LYS A 58 10.97 -1.06 1.67
CA LYS A 58 11.55 -2.30 2.21
C LYS A 58 10.45 -3.22 2.74
N SER A 59 10.75 -4.51 2.95
CA SER A 59 9.83 -5.35 3.72
C SER A 59 9.72 -4.83 5.14
N GLY A 60 8.56 -5.06 5.78
CA GLY A 60 8.30 -4.62 7.16
C GLY A 60 9.46 -4.93 8.12
N PRO A 61 9.88 -6.21 8.24
CA PRO A 61 11.00 -6.61 9.10
C PRO A 61 12.36 -5.98 8.75
N LEU A 62 12.57 -5.49 7.53
CA LEU A 62 13.83 -4.89 7.08
C LEU A 62 13.83 -3.35 7.11
N GLY A 63 12.83 -2.74 7.74
CA GLY A 63 12.73 -1.28 7.84
C GLY A 63 11.49 -0.66 7.18
N GLY A 64 10.70 -1.44 6.46
CA GLY A 64 9.58 -0.93 5.67
C GLY A 64 8.48 -0.29 6.51
N ASP A 65 8.21 -0.88 7.68
CA ASP A 65 7.19 -0.37 8.60
C ASP A 65 7.65 0.95 9.23
N GLN A 66 8.95 1.08 9.52
CA GLN A 66 9.51 2.35 10.00
C GLN A 66 9.51 3.44 8.92
N GLN A 67 9.73 3.08 7.65
CA GLN A 67 9.59 4.02 6.53
C GLN A 67 8.15 4.55 6.44
N LEU A 68 7.14 3.68 6.54
CA LEU A 68 5.74 4.09 6.57
C LEU A 68 5.42 4.94 7.80
N GLY A 69 5.91 4.55 8.98
CA GLY A 69 5.77 5.33 10.20
C GLY A 69 6.34 6.75 10.08
N ALA A 70 7.52 6.90 9.46
CA ALA A 70 8.11 8.20 9.19
C ALA A 70 7.25 9.04 8.24
N MET A 71 6.72 8.44 7.17
CA MET A 71 5.82 9.13 6.25
C MET A 71 4.54 9.60 6.95
N ILE A 72 3.94 8.77 7.81
CA ILE A 72 2.77 9.15 8.61
C ILE A 72 3.10 10.35 9.51
N ALA A 73 4.20 10.27 10.24
CA ALA A 73 4.62 11.34 11.16
C ALA A 73 4.91 12.67 10.45
N ASN A 74 5.41 12.63 9.20
CA ASN A 74 5.71 13.81 8.40
C ASN A 74 4.50 14.35 7.61
N GLY A 75 3.31 13.74 7.73
CA GLY A 75 2.16 14.09 6.89
C GLY A 75 2.37 13.76 5.41
N GLU A 76 3.23 12.79 5.12
CA GLU A 76 3.54 12.26 3.79
C GLU A 76 2.67 11.06 3.39
N LEU A 77 1.84 10.57 4.31
CA LEU A 77 0.85 9.53 4.06
C LEU A 77 -0.53 10.02 4.51
N ASP A 78 -1.54 9.86 3.65
CA ASP A 78 -2.91 10.32 3.93
C ASP A 78 -3.80 9.18 4.44
N ILE A 79 -3.54 7.93 3.98
CA ILE A 79 -4.32 6.74 4.31
C ILE A 79 -3.37 5.55 4.51
N LEU A 80 -3.63 4.73 5.53
CA LEU A 80 -2.98 3.43 5.70
C LEU A 80 -4.03 2.32 5.71
N ILE A 81 -3.89 1.36 4.80
CA ILE A 81 -4.64 0.10 4.79
C ILE A 81 -3.68 -0.99 5.26
N PHE A 82 -3.89 -1.49 6.48
CA PHE A 82 -3.05 -2.52 7.08
C PHE A 82 -3.88 -3.74 7.48
N LEU A 83 -3.76 -4.82 6.70
CA LEU A 83 -4.33 -6.12 7.02
C LEU A 83 -3.32 -6.95 7.82
N TRP A 84 -3.43 -6.88 9.14
CA TRP A 84 -2.65 -7.67 10.08
C TRP A 84 -3.34 -9.01 10.37
N ASP A 85 -2.54 -10.00 10.78
CA ASP A 85 -3.00 -11.28 11.32
C ASP A 85 -3.25 -11.11 12.83
N PRO A 86 -4.47 -11.44 13.34
CA PRO A 86 -4.87 -11.19 14.72
C PRO A 86 -4.12 -11.99 15.79
#